data_AF-A0A2T7TMH2-F1
#
_entry.id   AF-A0A2T7TMH2-F1
#
_cell.length_a   1.000
_cell.length_b   1.000
_cell.length_c   1.000
_cell.angle_alpha   90.00
_cell.angle_beta   90.00
_cell.angle_gamma   90.00
#
_symmetry.space_group_name_H-M   'P 1'
#
loop_
_entity.id
_entity.type
_entity.pdbx_description
1 polymer ?
#
loop_
_entity_poly.entity_id
_entity_poly.type
_entity_poly.pdbx_seq_one_letter_code
_entity_poly.pdbx_strand_id
1 'polypeptide(L)'
;MLIWLHTRHFTGLQQWERRRALVAQKVDGHTNTPNAYKSLTDLQDVARNMETMFRKRTDRINERLAVVQQRCDEIDRSLRELERSKLKLESSRMLHADRENLRKAMADLAGTPEASISEARDPLLRDELGDAREAIALAEALLELKED
;
A
#
# COMPACT_ATOMS: atom_id res chain seq x y z
N MET A 1 0.86 4.91 21.14
CA MET A 1 0.08 5.79 22.05
C MET A 1 -1.45 5.61 21.92
N LEU A 2 -2.04 5.69 20.71
CA LEU A 2 -3.49 5.53 20.50
C LEU A 2 -4.04 4.15 20.89
N ILE A 3 -3.33 3.06 20.56
CA ILE A 3 -3.71 1.69 20.95
C ILE A 3 -3.75 1.54 22.47
N TRP A 4 -2.75 2.06 23.18
CA TRP A 4 -2.72 2.03 24.64
C TRP A 4 -3.88 2.83 25.27
N LEU A 5 -4.19 4.01 24.73
CA LEU A 5 -5.33 4.81 25.16
C LEU A 5 -6.66 4.06 24.94
N HIS A 6 -6.82 3.44 23.77
CA HIS A 6 -7.99 2.60 23.46
C HIS A 6 -8.14 1.48 24.51
N THR A 7 -7.09 0.69 24.74
CA THR A 7 -7.11 -0.42 25.71
C THR A 7 -7.45 0.06 27.12
N ARG A 8 -6.89 1.19 27.56
CA ARG A 8 -7.18 1.77 28.88
C ARG A 8 -8.64 2.20 29.00
N HIS A 9 -9.20 2.87 27.98
CA HIS A 9 -10.59 3.32 28.01
C HIS A 9 -11.58 2.17 27.90
N PHE A 10 -11.28 1.16 27.08
CA PHE A 10 -12.07 -0.05 26.95
C PHE A 10 -12.11 -0.86 28.25
N THR A 11 -10.96 -1.03 28.92
CA THR A 11 -10.89 -1.69 30.23
C THR A 11 -11.70 -0.92 31.28
N GLY A 12 -11.61 0.42 31.26
CA GLY A 12 -12.41 1.29 32.13
C GLY A 12 -13.91 1.13 31.89
N LEU A 13 -14.35 1.06 30.63
CA LEU A 13 -15.74 0.83 30.25
C LEU A 13 -16.26 -0.49 30.83
N GLN A 14 -15.52 -1.59 30.64
CA GLN A 14 -15.91 -2.90 31.16
C GLN A 14 -16.03 -2.92 32.69
N GLN A 15 -15.12 -2.24 33.39
CA GLN A 15 -15.18 -2.14 34.85
C GLN A 15 -16.42 -1.36 35.33
N TRP A 16 -16.78 -0.29 34.63
CA TRP A 16 -17.97 0.50 34.94
C TRP A 16 -19.27 -0.24 34.62
N GLU A 17 -19.33 -0.97 33.51
CA GLU A 17 -20.47 -1.83 33.17
C GLU A 17 -20.69 -2.90 34.25
N ARG A 18 -19.62 -3.55 34.73
CA ARG A 18 -19.70 -4.51 35.85
C ARG A 18 -20.16 -3.86 37.15
N ARG A 19 -19.61 -2.70 37.50
CA ARG A 19 -20.03 -1.95 38.71
C ARG A 19 -21.49 -1.56 38.65
N ARG A 20 -21.97 -1.06 37.51
CA ARG A 20 -23.37 -0.70 37.30
C ARG A 20 -24.29 -1.90 37.46
N ALA A 21 -23.94 -3.05 36.86
CA ALA A 21 -24.71 -4.28 37.01
C ALA A 21 -24.81 -4.72 38.48
N LEU A 22 -23.70 -4.64 39.22
CA LEU A 22 -23.65 -5.01 40.63
C LEU A 22 -24.44 -4.04 41.52
N VAL A 23 -24.39 -2.74 41.24
CA VAL A 23 -25.18 -1.74 41.97
C VAL A 23 -26.67 -1.90 41.68
N ALA A 24 -27.07 -2.10 40.43
CA ALA A 24 -28.46 -2.37 40.06
C ALA A 24 -29.02 -3.59 40.82
N GLN A 25 -28.27 -4.70 40.84
CA GLN A 25 -28.65 -5.89 41.61
C GLN A 25 -28.81 -5.61 43.11
N LYS A 26 -27.95 -4.78 43.69
CA LYS A 26 -28.04 -4.41 45.12
C LYS A 26 -29.20 -3.47 45.42
N VAL A 27 -29.52 -2.55 44.51
CA VAL A 27 -30.68 -1.64 44.62
C VAL A 27 -31.98 -2.45 44.63
N ASP A 28 -32.12 -3.42 43.71
CA ASP A 28 -33.31 -4.28 43.63
C ASP A 28 -33.54 -5.10 44.91
N GLY A 29 -32.48 -5.40 45.67
CA GLY A 29 -32.53 -6.15 46.92
C GLY A 29 -32.62 -5.32 48.20
N HIS A 30 -32.60 -3.98 48.15
CA HIS A 30 -32.54 -3.10 49.32
C HIS A 30 -33.58 -1.98 49.27
N THR A 31 -34.86 -2.31 49.47
CA THR A 31 -35.97 -1.34 49.50
C THR A 31 -36.32 -0.80 50.90
N ASN A 32 -35.78 -1.40 51.97
CA ASN A 32 -36.27 -1.18 53.34
C ASN A 32 -35.51 -0.11 54.17
N THR A 33 -34.40 0.44 53.67
CA THR A 33 -33.59 1.46 54.37
C THR A 33 -33.43 2.73 53.52
N PRO A 34 -34.17 3.83 53.83
CA PRO A 34 -34.26 5.02 52.97
C PRO A 34 -32.90 5.68 52.64
N ASN A 35 -32.00 5.76 53.62
CA ASN A 35 -30.68 6.38 53.43
C ASN A 35 -29.73 5.51 52.61
N ALA A 36 -29.76 4.19 52.80
CA ALA A 36 -28.95 3.26 52.03
C ALA A 36 -29.43 3.19 50.56
N TYR A 37 -30.75 3.21 50.36
CA TYR A 37 -31.36 3.27 49.04
C TYR A 37 -30.92 4.53 48.29
N LYS A 38 -31.01 5.72 48.91
CA LYS A 38 -30.56 6.98 48.30
C LYS A 38 -29.08 6.94 47.89
N SER A 39 -28.19 6.47 48.77
CA SER A 39 -26.76 6.34 48.46
C SER A 39 -26.48 5.36 47.32
N LEU A 40 -27.27 4.29 47.18
CA LEU A 40 -27.13 3.33 46.09
C LEU A 40 -27.63 3.90 44.77
N THR A 41 -28.72 4.67 44.78
CA THR A 41 -29.24 5.39 43.61
C THR A 41 -28.24 6.44 43.12
N ASP A 42 -27.66 7.23 44.03
CA ASP A 42 -26.62 8.22 43.69
C ASP A 42 -25.40 7.53 43.04
N LEU A 43 -25.00 6.37 43.55
CA LEU A 43 -23.90 5.57 42.98
C LEU A 43 -24.26 5.01 41.60
N GLN A 44 -25.52 4.61 41.39
CA GLN A 44 -26.01 4.14 40.10
C GLN A 44 -25.97 5.25 39.04
N ASP A 45 -26.35 6.47 39.40
CA ASP A 45 -26.28 7.64 38.52
C ASP A 45 -24.85 8.00 38.15
N VAL A 46 -23.93 7.99 39.13
CA VAL A 46 -22.49 8.19 38.86
C VAL A 46 -21.95 7.11 37.94
N ALA A 47 -22.31 5.84 38.17
CA ALA A 47 -21.87 4.73 37.33
C ALA A 47 -22.38 4.88 35.88
N ARG A 48 -23.64 5.29 35.70
CA ARG A 48 -24.23 5.55 34.38
C ARG A 48 -23.55 6.70 33.65
N ASN A 49 -23.24 7.79 34.37
CA ASN A 49 -22.52 8.93 33.82
C ASN A 49 -21.10 8.56 33.39
N MET A 50 -20.38 7.80 34.22
CA MET A 50 -19.04 7.33 33.91
C MET A 50 -19.04 6.38 32.71
N GLU A 51 -19.93 5.40 32.66
CA GLU A 51 -20.08 4.50 31.52
C GLU A 51 -20.30 5.29 30.21
N THR A 52 -21.24 6.24 30.24
CA THR A 52 -21.54 7.09 29.08
C THR A 52 -20.31 7.89 28.63
N MET A 53 -19.54 8.42 29.57
CA MET A 53 -18.31 9.16 29.28
C MET A 53 -17.24 8.26 28.64
N PHE A 54 -17.03 7.06 29.19
CA PHE A 54 -16.05 6.09 28.67
C PHE A 54 -16.45 5.57 27.29
N ARG A 55 -17.74 5.32 27.07
CA ARG A 55 -18.29 4.93 25.76
C ARG A 55 -17.98 5.99 24.70
N LYS A 56 -18.42 7.24 24.94
CA LYS A 56 -18.14 8.37 24.03
C LYS A 56 -16.65 8.63 23.78
N ARG A 57 -15.79 8.34 24.75
CA ARG A 57 -14.32 8.46 24.57
C ARG A 57 -13.77 7.32 23.73
N THR A 58 -14.24 6.10 23.96
CA THR A 58 -13.86 4.91 23.18
C THR A 58 -14.26 5.07 21.73
N ASP A 59 -15.49 5.51 21.46
CA ASP A 59 -16.00 5.74 20.09
C ASP A 59 -15.13 6.75 19.33
N ARG A 60 -14.83 7.90 19.94
CA ARG A 60 -13.95 8.92 19.34
C ARG A 60 -12.52 8.45 19.11
N ILE A 61 -12.00 7.58 19.99
CA ILE A 61 -10.66 6.99 19.80
C ILE A 61 -10.70 6.03 18.62
N ASN A 62 -11.77 5.22 18.48
CA ASN A 62 -11.94 4.29 17.37
C ASN A 62 -12.06 5.00 16.03
N GLU A 63 -12.84 6.09 15.96
CA GLU A 63 -12.93 6.94 14.77
C GLU A 63 -11.54 7.46 14.35
N ARG A 64 -10.77 7.99 15.31
CA ARG A 64 -9.40 8.46 15.04
C ARG A 64 -8.47 7.33 14.61
N LEU A 65 -8.60 6.16 15.22
CA LEU A 65 -7.77 5.01 14.91
C LEU A 65 -8.05 4.49 13.49
N ALA A 66 -9.31 4.47 13.08
CA ALA A 66 -9.71 4.12 11.71
C ALA A 66 -9.14 5.09 10.68
N VAL A 67 -9.21 6.41 10.93
CA VAL A 67 -8.61 7.42 10.05
C VAL A 67 -7.10 7.26 9.93
N VAL A 68 -6.40 6.97 11.04
CA VAL A 68 -4.95 6.75 11.02
C VAL A 68 -4.61 5.48 10.24
N GLN A 69 -5.35 4.39 10.45
CA GLN A 69 -5.15 3.15 9.70
C GLN A 69 -5.36 3.36 8.20
N GLN A 70 -6.44 4.03 7.80
CA GLN A 70 -6.69 4.35 6.40
C GLN A 70 -5.53 5.13 5.76
N ARG A 71 -5.00 6.14 6.47
CA ARG A 71 -3.85 6.92 5.99
C ARG A 71 -2.58 6.08 5.86
N CYS A 72 -2.34 5.17 6.81
CA CYS A 72 -1.23 4.22 6.71
C CYS A 72 -1.37 3.35 5.45
N ASP A 73 -2.56 2.80 5.20
CA ASP A 73 -2.82 1.96 4.02
C ASP A 73 -2.63 2.74 2.70
N GLU A 74 -3.04 4.01 2.66
CA GLU A 74 -2.83 4.91 1.52
C GLU A 74 -1.34 5.20 1.26
N ILE A 75 -0.57 5.42 2.33
CA ILE A 75 0.89 5.61 2.25
C ILE A 75 1.55 4.33 1.73
N ASP A 76 1.20 3.17 2.26
CA ASP A 76 1.77 1.88 1.84
C ASP A 76 1.43 1.54 0.39
N ARG A 77 0.24 1.95 -0.09
CA ARG A 77 -0.13 1.82 -1.50
C ARG A 77 0.73 2.74 -2.37
N SER A 78 0.89 3.99 -1.97
CA SER A 78 1.68 5.00 -2.67
C SER A 78 3.16 4.60 -2.75
N LEU A 79 3.70 4.03 -1.66
CA LEU A 79 5.08 3.54 -1.60
C LEU A 79 5.31 2.39 -2.59
N ARG A 80 4.41 1.40 -2.62
CA ARG A 80 4.47 0.31 -3.61
C ARG A 80 4.34 0.78 -5.06
N GLU A 81 3.60 1.85 -5.30
CA GLU A 81 3.48 2.46 -6.63
C GLU A 81 4.75 3.22 -7.03
N LEU A 82 5.36 3.93 -6.08
CA LEU A 82 6.62 4.62 -6.28
C LEU A 82 7.75 3.64 -6.57
N GLU A 83 7.83 2.52 -5.84
CA GLU A 83 8.80 1.45 -6.09
C GLU A 83 8.66 0.87 -7.50
N ARG A 84 7.42 0.58 -7.93
CA ARG A 84 7.15 0.15 -9.32
C ARG A 84 7.56 1.20 -10.35
N SER A 85 7.31 2.47 -10.07
CA SER A 85 7.70 3.58 -10.98
C SER A 85 9.21 3.73 -11.06
N LYS A 86 9.92 3.55 -9.95
CA LYS A 86 11.38 3.53 -9.90
C LYS A 86 11.95 2.41 -10.77
N LEU A 87 11.45 1.19 -10.64
CA LEU A 87 11.88 0.05 -11.47
C LEU A 87 11.66 0.31 -12.97
N LYS A 88 10.51 0.91 -13.34
CA LYS A 88 10.23 1.31 -14.72
C LYS A 88 11.23 2.36 -15.23
N LEU A 89 11.55 3.37 -14.40
CA LEU A 89 12.51 4.41 -14.76
C LEU A 89 13.92 3.85 -14.94
N GLU A 90 14.35 2.93 -14.07
CA GLU A 90 15.65 2.25 -14.19
C GLU A 90 15.72 1.43 -15.49
N SER A 91 14.68 0.68 -15.82
CA SER A 91 14.57 -0.05 -17.09
C SER A 91 14.64 0.89 -18.30
N SER A 92 13.85 1.97 -18.30
CA SER A 92 13.89 2.98 -19.36
C SER A 92 15.26 3.63 -19.52
N ARG A 93 15.99 3.86 -18.42
CA ARG A 93 17.34 4.42 -18.45
C ARG A 93 18.34 3.44 -19.06
N MET A 94 18.23 2.15 -18.74
CA MET A 94 19.06 1.10 -19.36
C MET A 94 18.80 1.01 -20.86
N LEU A 95 17.54 0.95 -21.28
CA LEU A 95 17.18 0.92 -22.71
C LEU A 95 17.68 2.15 -23.47
N HIS A 96 17.65 3.34 -22.85
CA HIS A 96 18.18 4.55 -23.46
C HIS A 96 19.70 4.49 -23.62
N ALA A 97 20.41 4.00 -22.61
CA ALA A 97 21.85 3.79 -22.69
C ALA A 97 22.22 2.76 -23.77
N ASP A 98 21.46 1.66 -23.87
CA ASP A 98 21.67 0.64 -24.91
C ASP A 98 21.44 1.19 -26.31
N ARG A 99 20.37 1.96 -26.52
CA ARG A 99 20.11 2.64 -27.80
C ARG A 99 21.21 3.62 -28.18
N GLU A 100 21.73 4.37 -27.20
CA GLU A 100 22.83 5.30 -27.45
C GLU A 100 24.13 4.56 -27.78
N ASN A 101 24.41 3.44 -27.11
CA ASN A 101 25.55 2.58 -27.42
C ASN A 101 25.43 1.95 -28.82
N LEU A 102 24.24 1.48 -29.19
CA LEU A 102 23.97 0.97 -30.55
C LEU A 102 24.16 2.06 -31.60
N ARG A 103 23.65 3.27 -31.36
CA ARG A 103 23.87 4.41 -32.27
C ARG A 103 25.34 4.74 -32.44
N LYS A 104 26.12 4.74 -31.35
CA LYS A 104 27.58 4.94 -31.39
C LYS A 104 28.26 3.84 -32.19
N ALA A 105 27.96 2.58 -31.92
CA ALA A 105 28.53 1.46 -32.68
C ALA A 105 28.19 1.54 -34.18
N MET A 106 26.96 1.91 -34.54
CA MET A 106 26.58 2.13 -35.94
C MET A 106 27.31 3.33 -36.56
N ALA A 107 27.51 4.41 -35.81
CA ALA A 107 28.27 5.58 -36.27
C ALA A 107 29.76 5.24 -36.47
N ASP A 108 30.37 4.47 -35.57
CA ASP A 108 31.75 3.99 -35.69
C ASP A 108 31.91 3.08 -36.91
N LEU A 109 30.96 2.16 -37.14
CA LEU A 109 30.92 1.32 -38.34
C LEU A 109 30.74 2.15 -39.63
N ALA A 110 29.95 3.22 -39.59
CA ALA A 110 29.73 4.11 -40.74
C ALA A 110 30.90 5.08 -40.99
N GLY A 111 31.68 5.40 -39.96
CA GLY A 111 32.80 6.34 -39.96
C GLY A 111 34.17 5.69 -40.15
N THR A 112 34.25 4.42 -40.54
CA THR A 112 35.51 3.76 -40.90
C THR A 112 35.79 3.93 -42.41
N PRO A 113 36.53 4.95 -42.87
CA PRO A 113 37.09 4.93 -44.21
C PRO A 113 38.27 3.94 -44.23
N GLU A 114 38.19 2.94 -45.10
CA GLU A 114 39.33 2.18 -45.65
C GLU A 114 40.16 1.36 -44.64
N ALA A 115 39.62 0.23 -44.23
CA ALA A 115 40.40 -1.01 -44.23
C ALA A 115 39.81 -1.95 -45.29
N SER A 116 40.39 -1.91 -46.48
CA SER A 116 40.29 -2.93 -47.53
C SER A 116 38.88 -3.39 -47.93
N ILE A 117 38.13 -2.56 -48.66
CA ILE A 117 37.10 -3.06 -49.59
C ILE A 117 37.80 -3.59 -50.85
N SER A 118 38.68 -4.57 -50.68
CA SER A 118 39.30 -5.30 -51.79
C SER A 118 39.27 -6.82 -51.62
N GLU A 119 38.77 -7.35 -50.50
CA GLU A 119 38.57 -8.79 -50.32
C GLU A 119 37.19 -9.00 -49.66
N ALA A 120 36.41 -9.94 -50.20
CA ALA A 120 35.01 -10.28 -49.86
C ALA A 120 33.90 -9.46 -50.54
N ARG A 121 33.93 -9.41 -51.88
CA ARG A 121 32.72 -9.28 -52.69
C ARG A 121 32.13 -10.69 -52.91
N ASP A 122 31.80 -11.41 -51.84
CA ASP A 122 31.15 -12.72 -51.94
C ASP A 122 29.64 -12.53 -52.12
N PRO A 123 29.06 -12.91 -53.27
CA PRO A 123 27.63 -12.74 -53.55
C PRO A 123 26.75 -13.55 -52.58
N LEU A 124 27.25 -14.68 -52.07
CA LEU A 124 26.55 -15.53 -51.11
C LEU A 124 26.22 -14.80 -49.80
N LEU A 125 27.16 -14.00 -49.29
CA LEU A 125 26.99 -13.22 -48.07
C LEU A 125 25.96 -12.11 -48.20
N ARG A 126 25.72 -11.60 -49.42
CA ARG A 126 24.67 -10.61 -49.68
C ARG A 126 23.29 -11.23 -49.68
N ASP A 127 23.17 -12.42 -50.26
CA ASP A 127 21.92 -13.16 -50.28
C ASP A 127 21.55 -13.59 -48.85
N GLU A 128 22.51 -14.10 -48.07
CA GLU A 128 22.31 -14.44 -46.65
C GLU A 128 21.89 -13.22 -45.80
N LEU A 129 22.44 -12.03 -46.07
CA LEU A 129 22.04 -10.79 -45.39
C LEU A 129 20.67 -10.28 -45.84
N GLY A 130 20.28 -10.56 -47.08
CA GLY A 130 18.93 -10.31 -47.60
C GLY A 130 17.92 -11.19 -46.88
N ASP A 131 18.18 -12.49 -46.83
CA ASP A 131 17.35 -13.47 -46.15
C ASP A 131 17.21 -13.16 -44.65
N ALA A 132 18.30 -12.76 -43.99
CA ALA A 132 18.28 -12.37 -42.58
C ALA A 132 17.42 -11.11 -42.33
N ARG A 133 17.43 -10.15 -43.26
CA ARG A 133 16.59 -8.93 -43.17
C ARG A 133 15.11 -9.25 -43.38
N GLU A 134 14.78 -10.13 -44.31
CA GLU A 134 13.41 -10.58 -44.52
C GLU A 134 12.89 -11.38 -43.30
N ALA A 135 13.73 -12.22 -42.71
CA ALA A 135 13.38 -12.97 -41.50
C ALA A 135 13.11 -12.05 -40.30
N ILE A 136 13.88 -10.98 -40.13
CA ILE A 136 13.65 -9.97 -39.08
C ILE A 136 12.33 -9.23 -39.32
N ALA A 137 12.07 -8.78 -40.54
CA ALA A 137 10.82 -8.09 -40.87
C ALA A 137 9.59 -8.98 -40.66
N LEU A 138 9.68 -10.27 -40.98
CA LEU A 138 8.62 -11.25 -40.70
C LEU A 138 8.43 -11.50 -39.20
N ALA A 139 9.53 -11.57 -38.43
CA ALA A 139 9.45 -11.73 -36.98
C ALA A 139 8.82 -10.51 -36.30
N GLU A 140 9.14 -9.30 -36.77
CA GLU A 140 8.52 -8.06 -36.30
C GLU A 140 7.03 -8.02 -36.63
N ALA A 141 6.63 -8.38 -37.85
CA ALA A 141 5.22 -8.46 -38.26
C ALA A 141 4.42 -9.51 -37.45
N LEU A 142 5.04 -10.64 -37.09
CA LEU A 142 4.42 -11.66 -36.24
C LEU A 142 4.28 -11.23 -34.77
N LEU A 143 5.17 -10.36 -34.29
CA LEU A 143 5.06 -9.79 -32.95
C LEU A 143 3.92 -8.76 -32.90
N GLU A 144 3.79 -7.90 -33.92
CA GLU A 144 2.69 -6.94 -34.02
C GLU A 144 1.32 -7.63 -34.10
N LEU A 145 1.20 -8.76 -34.80
CA LEU A 145 -0.06 -9.52 -34.91
C LEU A 145 -0.43 -10.30 -33.62
N LYS A 146 0.50 -10.48 -32.69
CA LYS A 146 0.28 -11.21 -31.43
C LYS A 146 -0.08 -10.27 -30.27
N GLU A 147 0.07 -8.96 -30.45
CA GLU A 147 -0.30 -7.94 -29.46
C GLU A 147 -1.75 -7.44 -29.61
N ASP A 148 -2.49 -7.90 -30.64
CA ASP A 148 -3.96 -7.83 -30.78
C ASP A 148 -4.66 -9.12 -30.27
#